data_AF-A0A964N064-F1
#
_entry.id   AF-A0A964N064-F1
#
_cell.length_a   1.000
_cell.length_b   1.000
_cell.length_c   1.000
_cell.angle_alpha   90.00
_cell.angle_beta   90.00
_cell.angle_gamma   90.00
#
_symmetry.space_group_name_H-M   'P 1'
#
loop_
_entity.id
_entity.type
_entity.pdbx_description
1 polymer ?
#
loop_
_entity_poly.entity_id
_entity_poly.type
_entity_poly.pdbx_seq_one_letter_code
_entity_poly.pdbx_strand_id
1 'polypeptide(L)'
;MRLLTVTLWVLAGAALTGGAYWSFLITPESTIWSLAVSALLLLTTLFLAALTISGAIVGWRDGISTSHVRAAVVGVPAVIPAALIVALLWWLAGSATDRVTIYSGPINAWFIAAFGWDDVSWLFIGVTWLARWLTWVVAPMLAISLMAGIATAGWRALAGVAWITRALAPFQIGTATVIFAVLVAAPWVYLAPWRPGTLPATSVELIFIIAKLSVTAVLMAIGVALLIRQATSTSA
;
A
#
# COMPACT_ATOMS: atom_id res chain seq x y z
N MET A 1 -19.26 -13.08 5.50
CA MET A 1 -19.85 -12.03 4.63
C MET A 1 -19.01 -10.76 4.56
N ARG A 2 -18.56 -10.17 5.68
CA ARG A 2 -17.79 -8.90 5.69
C ARG A 2 -16.53 -8.89 4.80
N LEU A 3 -15.77 -9.98 4.76
CA LEU A 3 -14.58 -10.09 3.91
C LEU A 3 -14.91 -9.94 2.42
N LEU A 4 -15.93 -10.64 1.94
CA LEU A 4 -16.36 -10.54 0.54
C LEU A 4 -16.76 -9.11 0.20
N THR A 5 -17.60 -8.48 1.04
CA THR A 5 -18.13 -7.14 0.77
C THR A 5 -17.03 -6.07 0.80
N VAL A 6 -16.09 -6.16 1.75
CA VAL A 6 -14.94 -5.23 1.80
C VAL A 6 -13.97 -5.48 0.66
N THR A 7 -13.76 -6.74 0.26
CA THR A 7 -12.93 -7.07 -0.92
C THR A 7 -13.54 -6.46 -2.19
N LEU A 8 -14.86 -6.60 -2.39
CA LEU A 8 -15.55 -6.00 -3.53
C LEU A 8 -15.48 -4.47 -3.50
N TRP A 9 -15.61 -3.86 -2.32
CA TRP A 9 -15.43 -2.42 -2.14
C TRP A 9 -14.02 -1.96 -2.53
N VAL A 10 -12.99 -2.66 -2.05
CA VAL A 10 -11.59 -2.38 -2.39
C VAL A 10 -11.34 -2.57 -3.89
N LEU A 11 -11.90 -3.62 -4.51
CA LEU A 11 -11.79 -3.84 -5.96
C LEU A 11 -12.42 -2.71 -6.77
N ALA A 12 -13.67 -2.34 -6.45
CA ALA A 12 -14.37 -1.28 -7.14
C ALA A 12 -13.64 0.07 -6.95
N GLY A 13 -13.22 0.37 -5.72
CA GLY A 13 -12.44 1.55 -5.41
C GLY A 13 -11.11 1.60 -6.15
N ALA A 14 -10.34 0.51 -6.14
CA ALA A 14 -9.08 0.40 -6.86
C ALA A 14 -9.24 0.52 -8.38
N ALA A 15 -10.31 -0.05 -8.96
CA ALA A 15 -10.62 0.11 -10.38
C ALA A 15 -10.93 1.57 -10.74
N LEU A 16 -11.73 2.26 -9.92
CA LEU A 16 -12.06 3.68 -10.11
C LEU A 16 -10.81 4.57 -9.94
N THR A 17 -10.03 4.35 -8.87
CA THR A 17 -8.76 5.05 -8.64
C THR A 17 -7.78 4.80 -9.77
N GLY A 18 -7.65 3.55 -10.23
CA GLY A 18 -6.79 3.18 -11.35
C GLY A 18 -7.21 3.83 -12.67
N GLY A 19 -8.51 3.87 -12.96
CA GLY A 19 -9.04 4.56 -14.14
C GLY A 19 -8.80 6.07 -14.10
N ALA A 20 -9.03 6.71 -12.96
CA ALA A 20 -8.73 8.14 -12.76
C ALA A 20 -7.23 8.44 -12.90
N TYR A 21 -6.38 7.60 -12.29
CA TYR A 21 -4.93 7.72 -12.39
C TYR A 21 -4.42 7.50 -13.81
N TRP A 22 -4.95 6.50 -14.53
CA TRP A 22 -4.63 6.28 -15.93
C TRP A 22 -4.99 7.49 -16.78
N SER A 23 -6.18 8.06 -16.54
CA SER A 23 -6.64 9.26 -17.24
C SER A 23 -5.72 10.46 -16.97
N PHE A 24 -5.25 10.60 -15.73
CA PHE A 24 -4.24 11.61 -15.35
C PHE A 24 -2.95 11.43 -16.16
N LEU A 25 -2.40 10.20 -16.23
CA LEU A 25 -1.14 9.93 -16.92
C LEU A 25 -1.18 10.21 -18.44
N ILE A 26 -2.34 10.06 -19.09
CA ILE A 26 -2.48 10.30 -20.53
C ILE A 26 -2.92 11.73 -20.87
N THR A 27 -3.25 12.56 -19.87
CA THR A 27 -3.68 13.95 -20.10
C THR A 27 -2.46 14.83 -20.40
N PRO A 28 -2.35 15.45 -21.59
CA PRO A 28 -1.19 16.26 -21.94
C PRO A 28 -1.17 17.59 -21.17
N GLU A 29 -0.03 18.00 -20.63
CA GLU A 29 0.09 19.22 -19.81
C GLU A 29 0.49 20.48 -20.62
N SER A 30 0.06 20.57 -21.89
CA SER A 30 0.49 21.62 -22.82
C SER A 30 -0.27 22.96 -22.71
N THR A 31 -1.36 23.01 -21.94
CA THR A 31 -2.20 24.21 -21.78
C THR A 31 -2.63 24.39 -20.33
N ILE A 32 -3.02 25.61 -19.95
CA ILE A 32 -3.56 25.89 -18.59
C ILE A 32 -4.80 25.02 -18.31
N TRP A 33 -5.67 24.84 -19.31
CA TRP A 33 -6.86 23.99 -19.19
C TRP A 33 -6.51 22.54 -18.94
N SER A 34 -5.53 22.01 -19.67
CA SER A 34 -5.13 20.62 -19.49
C SER A 34 -4.37 20.40 -18.18
N LEU A 35 -3.59 21.39 -17.71
CA LEU A 35 -3.02 21.40 -16.36
C LEU A 35 -4.10 21.38 -15.28
N ALA A 36 -5.17 22.17 -15.43
CA ALA A 36 -6.30 22.16 -14.50
C ALA A 36 -7.03 20.80 -14.48
N VAL A 37 -7.20 20.16 -15.64
CA VAL A 37 -7.76 18.80 -15.73
C VAL A 37 -6.85 17.78 -15.06
N SER A 38 -5.53 17.83 -15.28
CA SER A 38 -4.57 16.96 -14.60
C SER A 38 -4.61 17.13 -13.07
N ALA A 39 -4.67 18.38 -12.58
CA ALA A 39 -4.81 18.65 -11.15
C ALA A 39 -6.14 18.09 -10.59
N LEU A 40 -7.25 18.24 -11.31
CA LEU A 40 -8.54 17.69 -10.90
C LEU A 40 -8.53 16.15 -10.89
N LEU A 41 -7.92 15.50 -11.88
CA LEU A 41 -7.79 14.04 -11.95
C LEU A 41 -6.89 13.51 -10.82
N LEU A 42 -5.81 14.21 -10.48
CA LEU A 42 -4.97 13.89 -9.34
C LEU A 42 -5.76 13.96 -8.03
N LEU A 43 -6.48 15.07 -7.80
CA LEU A 43 -7.33 15.23 -6.61
C LEU A 43 -8.41 14.15 -6.55
N THR A 44 -9.02 13.81 -7.70
CA THR A 44 -10.03 12.75 -7.81
C THR A 44 -9.42 11.39 -7.47
N THR A 45 -8.22 11.09 -7.96
CA THR A 45 -7.49 9.85 -7.67
C THR A 45 -7.23 9.71 -6.18
N LEU A 46 -6.71 10.78 -5.54
CA LEU A 46 -6.43 10.81 -4.10
C LEU A 46 -7.73 10.67 -3.28
N PHE A 47 -8.79 11.37 -3.68
CA PHE A 47 -10.09 11.29 -3.03
C PHE A 47 -10.69 9.88 -3.12
N LEU A 48 -10.65 9.25 -4.29
CA LEU A 48 -11.14 7.88 -4.49
C LEU A 48 -10.33 6.86 -3.68
N ALA A 49 -9.00 6.99 -3.65
CA ALA A 49 -8.14 6.14 -2.84
C ALA A 49 -8.50 6.29 -1.34
N ALA A 50 -8.67 7.54 -0.89
CA ALA A 50 -9.04 7.83 0.49
C ALA A 50 -10.42 7.27 0.86
N LEU A 51 -11.41 7.48 0.00
CA LEU A 51 -12.76 6.97 0.17
C LEU A 51 -12.77 5.43 0.20
N THR A 52 -11.93 4.80 -0.62
CA THR A 52 -11.80 3.34 -0.67
C THR A 52 -11.30 2.78 0.65
N ILE A 53 -10.20 3.33 1.20
CA ILE A 53 -9.63 2.85 2.47
C ILE A 53 -10.53 3.20 3.66
N SER A 54 -11.00 4.45 3.75
CA SER A 54 -11.92 4.86 4.82
C SER A 54 -13.21 4.05 4.79
N GLY A 55 -13.76 3.79 3.61
CA GLY A 55 -14.94 2.94 3.46
C GLY A 55 -14.66 1.49 3.81
N ALA A 56 -13.53 0.93 3.40
CA ALA A 56 -13.17 -0.43 3.80
C ALA A 56 -13.01 -0.57 5.33
N ILE A 57 -12.46 0.44 6.01
CA ILE A 57 -12.35 0.49 7.48
C ILE A 57 -13.74 0.53 8.13
N VAL A 58 -14.61 1.46 7.72
CA VAL A 58 -15.97 1.62 8.28
C VAL A 58 -16.81 0.38 7.96
N GLY A 59 -16.82 -0.05 6.71
CA GLY A 59 -17.56 -1.23 6.25
C GLY A 59 -17.11 -2.53 6.94
N TRP A 60 -15.85 -2.63 7.35
CA TRP A 60 -15.39 -3.76 8.17
C TRP A 60 -15.98 -3.74 9.59
N ARG A 61 -16.04 -2.55 10.22
CA ARG A 61 -16.53 -2.38 11.60
C ARG A 61 -18.04 -2.51 11.70
N ASP A 62 -18.75 -1.75 10.87
CA ASP A 62 -20.20 -1.54 11.00
C ASP A 62 -21.02 -2.30 9.95
N GLY A 63 -20.36 -2.87 8.93
CA GLY A 63 -21.00 -3.49 7.77
C GLY A 63 -21.24 -2.49 6.64
N ILE A 64 -21.52 -2.99 5.43
CA ILE A 64 -21.80 -2.15 4.26
C ILE A 64 -23.29 -1.82 4.20
N SER A 65 -23.62 -0.53 4.23
CA SER A 65 -24.96 0.04 4.09
C SER A 65 -24.92 1.32 3.24
N THR A 66 -26.07 1.97 3.00
CA THR A 66 -26.10 3.29 2.34
C THR A 66 -25.54 4.41 3.24
N SER A 67 -25.71 4.31 4.56
CA SER A 67 -25.15 5.28 5.53
C SER A 67 -23.63 5.19 5.65
N HIS A 68 -23.03 4.06 5.27
CA HIS A 68 -21.58 3.86 5.25
C HIS A 68 -20.87 4.86 4.31
N VAL A 69 -21.43 5.20 3.14
CA VAL A 69 -20.78 6.14 2.20
C VAL A 69 -20.53 7.50 2.87
N ARG A 70 -21.51 8.01 3.63
CA ARG A 70 -21.36 9.27 4.36
C ARG A 70 -20.26 9.19 5.42
N ALA A 71 -20.22 8.11 6.18
CA ALA A 71 -19.18 7.89 7.18
C ALA A 71 -17.78 7.76 6.54
N ALA A 72 -17.67 7.09 5.39
CA ALA A 72 -16.45 6.98 4.62
C ALA A 72 -15.94 8.34 4.14
N VAL A 73 -16.84 9.19 3.61
CA VAL A 73 -16.52 10.56 3.18
C VAL A 73 -16.04 11.42 4.35
N VAL A 74 -16.70 11.35 5.51
CA VAL A 74 -16.25 12.06 6.73
C VAL A 74 -14.87 11.59 7.19
N GLY A 75 -14.51 10.34 6.91
CA GLY A 75 -13.19 9.79 7.21
C GLY A 75 -12.08 10.16 6.21
N VAL A 76 -12.40 10.69 5.02
CA VAL A 76 -11.40 11.04 3.98
C VAL A 76 -10.26 11.93 4.51
N PRO A 77 -10.52 12.99 5.31
CA PRO A 77 -9.45 13.82 5.86
C PRO A 77 -8.41 13.06 6.69
N ALA A 78 -8.74 11.90 7.27
CA ALA A 78 -7.80 11.05 8.02
C ALA A 78 -6.66 10.51 7.12
N VAL A 79 -6.81 10.54 5.80
CA VAL A 79 -5.75 10.19 4.86
C VAL A 79 -4.60 11.18 4.90
N ILE A 80 -4.83 12.44 5.25
CA ILE A 80 -3.75 13.44 5.31
C ILE A 80 -2.64 13.02 6.29
N PRO A 81 -2.91 12.80 7.60
CA PRO A 81 -1.85 12.36 8.50
C PRO A 81 -1.34 10.94 8.17
N ALA A 82 -2.18 10.07 7.63
CA ALA A 82 -1.76 8.74 7.20
C ALA A 82 -0.75 8.80 6.04
N ALA A 83 -1.00 9.66 5.05
CA ALA A 83 -0.11 9.92 3.93
C ALA A 83 1.20 10.55 4.38
N LEU A 84 1.17 11.45 5.37
CA LEU A 84 2.38 12.02 5.97
C LEU A 84 3.27 10.94 6.61
N ILE A 85 2.68 9.95 7.30
CA ILE A 85 3.43 8.82 7.86
C ILE A 85 4.07 7.99 6.74
N VAL A 86 3.31 7.67 5.70
CA VAL A 86 3.83 6.91 4.55
C VAL A 86 4.96 7.67 3.87
N ALA A 87 4.76 8.94 3.57
CA ALA A 87 5.76 9.80 2.94
C ALA A 87 7.02 9.92 3.80
N LEU A 88 6.90 10.09 5.12
CA LEU A 88 8.02 10.16 6.03
C LEU A 88 8.83 8.85 6.03
N LEU A 89 8.16 7.70 6.14
CA LEU A 89 8.84 6.40 6.17
C LEU A 89 9.47 6.05 4.83
N TRP A 90 8.81 6.38 3.71
CA TRP A 90 9.40 6.25 2.38
C TRP A 90 10.62 7.14 2.21
N TRP A 91 10.54 8.41 2.62
CA TRP A 91 11.65 9.34 2.55
C TRP A 91 12.83 8.88 3.41
N LEU A 92 12.57 8.40 4.64
CA LEU A 92 13.60 7.85 5.53
C LEU A 92 14.25 6.59 4.92
N ALA A 93 13.45 5.66 4.42
CA ALA A 93 13.92 4.43 3.79
C ALA A 93 14.77 4.73 2.56
N GLY A 94 14.30 5.62 1.67
CA GLY A 94 15.03 6.07 0.48
C GLY A 94 16.33 6.80 0.83
N SER A 95 16.27 7.76 1.75
CA SER A 95 17.46 8.49 2.20
C SER A 95 18.50 7.58 2.83
N ALA A 96 18.08 6.56 3.59
CA ALA A 96 18.99 5.58 4.16
C ALA A 96 19.64 4.71 3.09
N THR A 97 18.86 4.20 2.13
CA THR A 97 19.40 3.40 1.02
C THR A 97 20.36 4.20 0.14
N ASP A 98 20.05 5.47 -0.12
CA ASP A 98 20.90 6.35 -0.94
C ASP A 98 22.24 6.61 -0.26
N ARG A 99 22.21 6.95 1.04
CA ARG A 99 23.44 7.13 1.82
C ARG A 99 24.27 5.86 1.86
N VAL A 100 23.66 4.71 2.12
CA VAL A 100 24.37 3.42 2.14
C VAL A 100 24.99 3.10 0.78
N THR A 101 24.29 3.43 -0.31
CA THR A 101 24.81 3.23 -1.67
C THR A 101 26.02 4.13 -1.93
N ILE A 102 25.93 5.42 -1.59
CA ILE A 102 27.02 6.41 -1.75
C ILE A 102 28.26 6.01 -0.92
N TYR A 103 28.05 5.54 0.30
CA TYR A 103 29.15 5.18 1.22
C TYR A 103 29.51 3.68 1.19
N SER A 104 29.00 2.91 0.24
CA SER A 104 29.22 1.46 0.17
C SER A 104 30.70 1.07 0.09
N GLY A 105 31.50 1.80 -0.72
CA GLY A 105 32.94 1.60 -0.82
C GLY A 105 33.70 1.83 0.49
N PRO A 106 33.57 3.02 1.13
CA PRO A 106 34.16 3.27 2.45
C PRO A 106 33.69 2.31 3.54
N ILE A 107 32.41 1.94 3.56
CA ILE A 107 31.86 0.96 4.52
C ILE A 107 32.52 -0.40 4.31
N ASN A 108 32.62 -0.87 3.07
CA ASN A 108 33.27 -2.14 2.75
C ASN A 108 34.74 -2.14 3.16
N ALA A 109 35.48 -1.09 2.82
CA ALA A 109 36.88 -0.92 3.21
C ALA A 109 37.07 -0.94 4.73
N TRP A 110 36.16 -0.30 5.48
CA TRP A 110 36.20 -0.33 6.95
C TRP A 110 35.96 -1.73 7.51
N PHE A 111 34.99 -2.49 6.98
CA PHE A 111 34.74 -3.87 7.42
C PHE A 111 35.90 -4.81 7.10
N ILE A 112 36.52 -4.68 5.92
CA ILE A 112 37.73 -5.41 5.56
C ILE A 112 38.85 -5.10 6.56
N ALA A 113 39.09 -3.82 6.84
CA ALA A 113 40.16 -3.40 7.74
C ALA A 113 39.91 -3.80 9.21
N ALA A 114 38.67 -3.74 9.69
CA ALA A 114 38.34 -3.99 11.09
C ALA A 114 38.13 -5.46 11.43
N PHE A 115 37.56 -6.25 10.50
CA PHE A 115 37.14 -7.63 10.75
C PHE A 115 37.75 -8.66 9.80
N GLY A 116 38.50 -8.23 8.78
CA GLY A 116 39.03 -9.13 7.74
C GLY A 116 37.93 -9.77 6.90
N TRP A 117 36.78 -9.10 6.75
CA TRP A 117 35.67 -9.60 5.95
C TRP A 117 35.83 -9.22 4.49
N ASP A 118 36.04 -10.20 3.61
CA ASP A 118 36.29 -9.97 2.19
C ASP A 118 35.04 -9.55 1.39
N ASP A 119 33.84 -9.85 1.91
CA ASP A 119 32.56 -9.48 1.30
C ASP A 119 31.49 -9.14 2.35
N VAL A 120 30.93 -7.93 2.24
CA VAL A 120 29.81 -7.44 3.07
C VAL A 120 28.55 -7.12 2.26
N SER A 121 28.45 -7.64 1.03
CA SER A 121 27.30 -7.44 0.14
C SER A 121 25.97 -7.86 0.79
N TRP A 122 25.99 -8.89 1.62
CA TRP A 122 24.83 -9.36 2.39
C TRP A 122 24.25 -8.27 3.31
N LEU A 123 25.09 -7.39 3.86
CA LEU A 123 24.65 -6.29 4.73
C LEU A 123 23.88 -5.24 3.92
N PHE A 124 24.38 -4.87 2.74
CA PHE A 124 23.70 -3.95 1.84
C PHE A 124 22.38 -4.52 1.29
N ILE A 125 22.36 -5.83 0.99
CA ILE A 125 21.14 -6.56 0.67
C ILE A 125 20.15 -6.49 1.83
N GLY A 126 20.62 -6.75 3.06
CA GLY A 126 19.82 -6.65 4.29
C GLY A 126 19.19 -5.27 4.49
N VAL A 127 19.98 -4.20 4.33
CA VAL A 127 19.47 -2.81 4.41
C VAL A 127 18.40 -2.56 3.36
N THR A 128 18.61 -3.01 2.12
CA THR A 128 17.63 -2.84 1.04
C THR A 128 16.32 -3.58 1.33
N TRP A 129 16.40 -4.81 1.84
CA TRP A 129 15.21 -5.57 2.26
C TRP A 129 14.48 -4.90 3.42
N LEU A 130 15.21 -4.41 4.42
CA LEU A 130 14.63 -3.68 5.54
C LEU A 130 13.91 -2.41 5.08
N ALA A 131 14.54 -1.62 4.20
CA ALA A 131 13.95 -0.42 3.63
C ALA A 131 12.67 -0.72 2.83
N ARG A 132 12.67 -1.81 2.04
CA ARG A 132 11.47 -2.28 1.33
C ARG A 132 10.38 -2.72 2.28
N TRP A 133 10.72 -3.49 3.31
CA TRP A 133 9.75 -3.95 4.31
C TRP A 133 9.13 -2.79 5.10
N LEU A 134 9.93 -1.79 5.48
CA LEU A 134 9.44 -0.56 6.11
C LEU A 134 8.44 0.18 5.21
N THR A 135 8.81 0.33 3.93
CA THR A 135 8.05 1.03 2.88
C THR A 135 6.72 0.35 2.54
N TRP A 136 6.73 -0.98 2.43
CA TRP A 136 5.61 -1.74 1.88
C TRP A 136 4.75 -2.47 2.91
N VAL A 137 5.25 -2.69 4.13
CA VAL A 137 4.51 -3.38 5.20
C VAL A 137 4.26 -2.45 6.37
N VAL A 138 5.31 -1.87 6.94
CA VAL A 138 5.20 -1.10 8.19
C VAL A 138 4.46 0.22 7.96
N ALA A 139 4.81 0.97 6.91
CA ALA A 139 4.20 2.25 6.62
C ALA A 139 2.68 2.14 6.32
N PRO A 140 2.20 1.21 5.46
CA PRO A 140 0.77 1.01 5.26
C PRO A 140 0.04 0.55 6.53
N MET A 141 0.65 -0.32 7.35
CA MET A 141 0.01 -0.77 8.59
C MET A 141 -0.15 0.37 9.60
N LEU A 142 0.86 1.23 9.74
CA LEU A 142 0.77 2.43 10.57
C LEU A 142 -0.31 3.39 10.05
N ALA A 143 -0.35 3.62 8.74
CA ALA A 143 -1.34 4.48 8.09
C ALA A 143 -2.78 3.98 8.32
N ILE A 144 -3.03 2.69 8.06
CA ILE A 144 -4.35 2.08 8.24
C ILE A 144 -4.73 2.03 9.73
N SER A 145 -3.80 1.71 10.62
CA SER A 145 -4.03 1.71 12.08
C SER A 145 -4.40 3.11 12.60
N LEU A 146 -3.71 4.15 12.11
CA LEU A 146 -4.06 5.53 12.44
C LEU A 146 -5.45 5.89 11.92
N MET A 147 -5.73 5.62 10.64
CA MET A 147 -7.05 5.90 10.06
C MET A 147 -8.17 5.17 10.81
N ALA A 148 -7.95 3.90 11.19
CA ALA A 148 -8.86 3.14 12.02
C ALA A 148 -9.05 3.80 13.40
N GLY A 149 -7.97 4.25 14.03
CA GLY A 149 -8.02 5.00 15.29
C GLY A 149 -8.80 6.31 15.19
N ILE A 150 -8.62 7.06 14.10
CA ILE A 150 -9.38 8.29 13.85
C ILE A 150 -10.86 7.97 13.61
N ALA A 151 -11.16 6.88 12.89
CA ALA A 151 -12.54 6.42 12.71
C ALA A 151 -13.19 5.93 14.01
N THR A 152 -12.42 5.50 15.02
CA THR A 152 -12.95 5.04 16.32
C THR A 152 -13.09 6.16 17.34
N ALA A 153 -12.04 6.98 17.48
CA ALA A 153 -11.87 7.92 18.59
C ALA A 153 -11.78 9.40 18.12
N GLY A 154 -12.00 9.64 16.83
CA GLY A 154 -11.82 10.94 16.21
C GLY A 154 -10.36 11.38 16.15
N TRP A 155 -10.14 12.67 15.89
CA TRP A 155 -8.81 13.26 15.75
C TRP A 155 -7.92 13.17 17.00
N ARG A 156 -8.51 12.88 18.17
CA ARG A 156 -7.76 12.63 19.42
C ARG A 156 -6.81 11.43 19.31
N ALA A 157 -7.09 10.49 18.39
CA ALA A 157 -6.21 9.36 18.13
C ALA A 157 -4.78 9.77 17.73
N LEU A 158 -4.58 10.96 17.14
CA LEU A 158 -3.26 11.47 16.78
C LEU A 158 -2.35 11.71 17.98
N ALA A 159 -2.92 12.09 19.13
CA ALA A 159 -2.15 12.37 20.35
C ALA A 159 -1.75 11.09 21.10
N GLY A 160 -2.40 9.96 20.82
CA GLY A 160 -2.13 8.69 21.47
C GLY A 160 -1.04 7.89 20.78
N VAL A 161 -0.37 7.01 21.53
CA VAL A 161 0.62 6.04 21.00
C VAL A 161 -0.04 4.68 20.71
N ALA A 162 -1.31 4.49 21.11
CA ALA A 162 -2.02 3.22 21.01
C ALA A 162 -2.11 2.69 19.56
N TRP A 163 -2.25 3.57 18.57
CA TRP A 163 -2.28 3.16 17.15
C TRP A 163 -0.91 2.68 16.67
N ILE A 164 0.18 3.24 17.20
CA ILE A 164 1.57 2.84 16.91
C ILE A 164 1.85 1.48 17.56
N THR A 165 1.63 1.35 18.87
CA THR A 165 1.91 0.09 19.59
C THR A 165 1.11 -1.07 19.03
N ARG A 166 -0.13 -0.81 18.59
CA ARG A 166 -0.97 -1.78 17.90
C ARG A 166 -0.42 -2.16 16.53
N ALA A 167 -0.09 -1.17 15.70
CA ALA A 167 0.45 -1.42 14.36
C ALA A 167 1.78 -2.16 14.41
N LEU A 168 2.60 -1.87 15.43
CA LEU A 168 3.94 -2.41 15.61
C LEU A 168 4.02 -3.65 16.51
N ALA A 169 2.89 -4.15 17.00
CA ALA A 169 2.89 -5.38 17.78
C ALA A 169 3.48 -6.53 16.94
N PRO A 170 4.40 -7.36 17.48
CA PRO A 170 5.14 -8.35 16.69
C PRO A 170 4.24 -9.31 15.91
N PHE A 171 3.16 -9.80 16.53
CA PHE A 171 2.18 -10.65 15.88
C PHE A 171 1.45 -9.93 14.74
N GLN A 172 1.17 -8.63 14.93
CA GLN A 172 0.47 -7.82 13.95
C GLN A 172 1.36 -7.58 12.71
N ILE A 173 2.58 -7.11 12.94
CA ILE A 173 3.56 -6.95 11.86
C ILE A 173 3.83 -8.28 11.15
N GLY A 174 4.02 -9.38 11.90
CA GLY A 174 4.30 -10.69 11.33
C GLY A 174 3.18 -11.16 10.41
N THR A 175 1.93 -11.07 10.87
CA THR A 175 0.75 -11.44 10.07
C THR A 175 0.59 -10.51 8.85
N ALA A 176 0.81 -9.20 9.00
CA ALA A 176 0.75 -8.26 7.89
C ALA A 176 1.84 -8.53 6.85
N THR A 177 3.04 -8.92 7.30
CA THR A 177 4.15 -9.31 6.43
C THR A 177 3.76 -10.55 5.61
N VAL A 178 3.17 -11.56 6.25
CA VAL A 178 2.71 -12.78 5.56
C VAL A 178 1.59 -12.46 4.55
N ILE A 179 0.59 -11.67 4.95
CA ILE A 179 -0.49 -11.24 4.06
C ILE A 179 0.07 -10.49 2.84
N PHE A 180 0.93 -9.51 3.07
CA PHE A 180 1.56 -8.75 1.98
C PHE A 180 2.39 -9.65 1.07
N ALA A 181 3.23 -10.51 1.63
CA ALA A 181 4.08 -11.41 0.86
C ALA A 181 3.26 -12.35 -0.03
N VAL A 182 2.20 -12.98 0.51
CA VAL A 182 1.42 -14.01 -0.17
C VAL A 182 0.37 -13.44 -1.12
N LEU A 183 -0.29 -12.35 -0.75
CA LEU A 183 -1.46 -11.83 -1.48
C LEU A 183 -1.15 -10.59 -2.33
N VAL A 184 -0.01 -9.93 -2.12
CA VAL A 184 0.37 -8.73 -2.87
C VAL A 184 1.68 -8.95 -3.63
N ALA A 185 2.77 -9.23 -2.92
CA ALA A 185 4.09 -9.33 -3.53
C ALA A 185 4.22 -10.59 -4.42
N ALA A 186 3.88 -11.78 -3.93
CA ALA A 186 4.04 -13.01 -4.70
C ALA A 186 3.19 -13.03 -6.00
N PRO A 187 1.91 -12.63 -6.00
CA PRO A 187 1.14 -12.52 -7.24
C PRO A 187 1.75 -11.50 -8.22
N TRP A 188 2.27 -10.37 -7.72
CA TRP A 188 2.92 -9.39 -8.57
C TRP A 188 4.25 -9.90 -9.17
N VAL A 189 5.08 -10.55 -8.36
CA VAL A 189 6.43 -10.97 -8.74
C VAL A 189 6.40 -12.26 -9.57
N TYR A 190 5.51 -13.20 -9.27
CA TYR A 190 5.50 -14.52 -9.92
C TYR A 190 4.35 -14.69 -10.91
N LEU A 191 3.14 -14.24 -10.58
CA LEU A 191 1.98 -14.46 -11.45
C LEU A 191 1.89 -13.43 -12.57
N ALA A 192 2.12 -12.14 -12.28
CA ALA A 192 2.01 -11.08 -13.30
C ALA A 192 2.99 -11.24 -14.48
N PRO A 193 4.28 -11.59 -14.29
CA PRO A 193 5.20 -11.80 -15.41
C PRO A 193 5.09 -13.19 -16.05
N TRP A 194 4.48 -14.18 -15.37
CA TRP A 194 4.37 -15.53 -15.92
C TRP A 194 3.51 -15.57 -17.19
N ARG A 195 4.02 -16.23 -18.23
CA ARG A 195 3.36 -16.43 -19.53
C ARG A 195 3.72 -17.83 -20.06
N PRO A 196 2.73 -18.68 -20.38
CA PRO A 196 2.97 -19.91 -21.11
C PRO A 196 3.66 -19.65 -22.46
N GLY A 197 4.77 -20.34 -22.74
CA GLY A 197 5.53 -20.15 -23.97
C GLY A 197 4.81 -20.59 -25.25
N THR A 198 3.74 -21.39 -25.11
CA THR A 198 2.96 -21.95 -26.23
C THR A 198 1.73 -21.11 -26.60
N LEU A 199 1.50 -19.97 -25.94
CA LEU A 199 0.32 -19.14 -26.22
C LEU A 199 0.46 -18.43 -27.58
N PRO A 200 -0.53 -18.59 -28.48
CA PRO A 200 -0.56 -17.85 -29.73
C PRO A 200 -0.83 -16.36 -29.46
N ALA A 201 -0.15 -15.48 -30.22
CA ALA A 201 -0.30 -14.03 -30.15
C ALA A 201 -1.60 -13.54 -30.81
N THR A 202 -2.73 -14.02 -30.30
CA THR A 202 -4.09 -13.73 -30.79
C THR A 202 -4.98 -13.29 -29.61
N SER A 203 -6.30 -13.24 -29.81
CA SER A 203 -7.26 -12.94 -28.74
C SER A 203 -7.13 -13.86 -27.52
N VAL A 204 -6.57 -15.06 -27.68
CA VAL A 204 -6.30 -16.00 -26.58
C VAL A 204 -5.30 -15.41 -25.58
N GLU A 205 -4.24 -14.74 -26.06
CA GLU A 205 -3.27 -14.07 -25.21
C GLU A 205 -3.90 -12.92 -24.42
N LEU A 206 -4.76 -12.13 -25.07
CA LEU A 206 -5.47 -11.03 -24.40
C LEU A 206 -6.39 -11.55 -23.29
N ILE A 207 -7.20 -12.58 -23.56
CA ILE A 207 -8.09 -13.20 -22.56
C ILE A 207 -7.27 -13.74 -21.39
N PHE A 208 -6.14 -14.41 -21.67
CA PHE A 208 -5.25 -14.91 -20.64
C PHE A 208 -4.66 -13.79 -19.77
N ILE A 209 -4.18 -12.70 -20.37
CA ILE A 209 -3.67 -11.53 -19.64
C ILE A 209 -4.76 -10.94 -18.75
N ILE A 210 -5.97 -10.73 -19.28
CA ILE A 210 -7.10 -10.18 -18.52
C ILE A 210 -7.45 -11.10 -17.34
N ALA A 211 -7.59 -12.40 -17.55
CA ALA A 211 -7.91 -13.36 -16.50
C ALA A 211 -6.83 -13.36 -15.40
N LYS A 212 -5.56 -13.40 -15.79
CA LYS A 212 -4.41 -13.38 -14.89
C LYS A 212 -4.35 -12.11 -14.05
N LEU A 213 -4.47 -10.94 -14.68
CA LEU A 213 -4.48 -9.65 -13.98
C LEU A 213 -5.71 -9.51 -13.08
N SER A 214 -6.87 -10.04 -13.48
CA SER A 214 -8.07 -10.07 -12.65
C SER A 214 -7.86 -10.90 -11.38
N VAL A 215 -7.25 -12.09 -11.50
CA VAL A 215 -6.90 -12.92 -10.34
C VAL A 215 -5.91 -12.18 -9.43
N THR A 216 -4.86 -11.57 -9.99
CA THR A 216 -3.90 -10.77 -9.21
C THR A 216 -4.60 -9.63 -8.47
N ALA A 217 -5.50 -8.90 -9.13
CA ALA A 217 -6.25 -7.81 -8.51
C ALA A 217 -7.15 -8.29 -7.37
N VAL A 218 -7.84 -9.43 -7.55
CA VAL A 218 -8.67 -10.05 -6.51
C VAL A 218 -7.82 -10.45 -5.31
N LEU A 219 -6.68 -11.11 -5.52
CA LEU A 219 -5.77 -11.50 -4.44
C LEU A 219 -5.26 -10.28 -3.67
N MET A 220 -4.85 -9.22 -4.38
CA MET A 220 -4.39 -7.97 -3.76
C MET A 220 -5.51 -7.32 -2.94
N ALA A 221 -6.73 -7.27 -3.46
CA ALA A 221 -7.87 -6.71 -2.74
C ALA A 221 -8.24 -7.51 -1.48
N ILE A 222 -8.15 -8.84 -1.54
CA ILE A 222 -8.30 -9.70 -0.35
C ILE A 222 -7.19 -9.36 0.66
N GLY A 223 -5.94 -9.22 0.20
CA GLY A 223 -4.81 -8.82 1.03
C GLY A 223 -5.07 -7.51 1.77
N VAL A 224 -5.47 -6.46 1.05
CA VAL A 224 -5.83 -5.16 1.63
C VAL A 224 -6.99 -5.28 2.63
N ALA A 225 -8.04 -6.03 2.29
CA ALA A 225 -9.17 -6.24 3.20
C ALA A 225 -8.75 -6.94 4.50
N LEU A 226 -7.82 -7.91 4.43
CA LEU A 226 -7.26 -8.59 5.59
C LEU A 226 -6.36 -7.67 6.43
N LEU A 227 -5.54 -6.82 5.81
CA LEU A 227 -4.75 -5.81 6.52
C LEU A 227 -5.65 -4.80 7.26
N ILE A 228 -6.75 -4.40 6.63
CA ILE A 228 -7.75 -3.52 7.25
C ILE A 228 -8.45 -4.20 8.42
N ARG A 229 -8.89 -5.45 8.25
CA ARG A 229 -9.41 -6.28 9.37
C ARG A 229 -8.43 -6.28 10.53
N GLN A 230 -7.17 -6.53 10.22
CA GLN A 230 -6.13 -6.69 11.20
C GLN A 230 -5.93 -5.40 12.01
N ALA A 231 -5.78 -4.27 11.31
CA ALA A 231 -5.64 -2.94 11.92
C ALA A 231 -6.86 -2.50 12.74
N THR A 232 -8.07 -2.96 12.37
CA THR A 232 -9.33 -2.59 13.06
C THR A 232 -9.70 -3.53 14.22
N SER A 233 -9.31 -4.80 14.17
CA SER A 233 -9.72 -5.85 15.13
C SER A 233 -9.28 -5.65 16.58
N THR A 234 -8.40 -4.70 16.84
CA THR A 234 -7.80 -4.42 18.15
C THR A 234 -8.25 -3.07 18.73
N SER A 235 -9.28 -2.47 18.12
CA SER A 235 -9.93 -1.23 18.56
C SER A 235 -11.24 -1.43 19.33
N ALA A 236 -11.67 -2.68 19.49
CA ALA A 236 -12.73 -3.11 20.40
C ALA A 236 -12.11 -3.76 21.63
#